data_AF-A0A7C4NCH2-F1
#
_entry.id   AF-A0A7C4NCH2-F1
#
_cell.length_a   1.000
_cell.length_b   1.000
_cell.length_c   1.000
_cell.angle_alpha   90.00
_cell.angle_beta   90.00
_cell.angle_gamma   90.00
#
_symmetry.space_group_name_H-M   'P 1'
#
loop_
_entity.id
_entity.type
_entity.pdbx_description
1 polymer ?
#
loop_
_entity_poly.entity_id
_entity_poly.type
_entity_poly.pdbx_seq_one_letter_code
_entity_poly.pdbx_strand_id
1 'polypeptide(L)'
;MTQEFNPEETPQETDAAGIPQEVYSAETSQEVYSSEAPQEINPDDLPTTRENQGPRTETTGAVRVNIDYGATVRAFEPGRVLFDRYTLKKIIGRGAFVKGDHITLVQNYESKVCRVSDIPLRGAHNVQNVLAACALTAALGVEPDNMAGAIRAFKGVPHRLQFVREMNGAAYYDDSIATAPERLMAGLQAFDEPLVLLAGGRDKHLPWDAAAKMIVGRVRELIVFGEMADLVRGAVEAQLASAAARTLHHIHQVKSLDEAVGKAAQVARSGDVVLLSPGGTSYDAFKDFEERGDAFQALVKGL
;
A
#
# COMPACT_ATOMS: atom_id res chain seq x y z
N MET A 1 -32.55 38.01 17.78
CA MET A 1 -33.01 36.61 17.79
C MET A 1 -31.92 35.77 17.17
N THR A 2 -31.09 35.17 18.02
CA THR A 2 -30.13 34.12 17.65
C THR A 2 -30.87 32.78 17.65
N GLN A 3 -30.68 31.97 16.61
CA GLN A 3 -31.06 30.56 16.65
C GLN A 3 -29.81 29.74 16.93
N GLU A 4 -29.90 28.87 17.93
CA GLU A 4 -28.84 27.93 18.31
C GLU A 4 -28.83 26.74 17.35
N PHE A 5 -27.63 26.24 17.05
CA PHE A 5 -27.41 25.08 16.19
C PHE A 5 -27.33 23.84 17.09
N ASN A 6 -28.26 22.89 16.96
CA ASN A 6 -28.30 21.67 17.77
C ASN A 6 -27.67 20.49 16.99
N PRO A 7 -26.53 19.92 17.42
CA PRO A 7 -25.81 18.91 16.66
C PRO A 7 -25.99 17.49 17.22
N GLU A 8 -27.20 16.92 17.13
CA GLU A 8 -27.44 15.50 17.37
C GLU A 8 -28.34 14.91 16.26
N GLU A 9 -28.20 13.59 16.04
CA GLU A 9 -28.88 12.76 15.02
C GLU A 9 -28.43 12.93 13.55
N THR A 10 -27.20 12.50 13.25
CA THR A 10 -26.88 11.92 11.93
C THR A 10 -27.17 10.41 12.00
N PRO A 11 -28.04 9.83 11.14
CA PRO A 11 -28.32 8.40 11.17
C PRO A 11 -27.08 7.59 10.77
N GLN A 12 -26.64 6.67 11.64
CA GLN A 12 -25.62 5.68 11.28
C GLN A 12 -26.25 4.60 10.40
N GLU A 13 -25.96 4.61 9.10
CA GLU A 13 -26.28 3.47 8.22
C GLU A 13 -25.45 2.25 8.65
N THR A 14 -26.14 1.15 8.95
CA THR A 14 -25.54 -0.15 9.28
C THR A 14 -25.83 -1.15 8.17
N ASP A 15 -24.91 -2.09 7.97
CA ASP A 15 -25.13 -3.21 7.05
C ASP A 15 -26.06 -4.28 7.67
N ALA A 16 -26.36 -5.33 6.89
CA ALA A 16 -27.22 -6.43 7.33
C ALA A 16 -26.66 -7.27 8.50
N ALA A 17 -25.45 -6.97 8.98
CA ALA A 17 -24.84 -7.56 10.18
C ALA A 17 -24.77 -6.59 11.38
N GLY A 18 -25.21 -5.33 11.21
CA GLY A 18 -25.25 -4.33 12.27
C GLY A 18 -23.90 -3.67 12.58
N ILE A 19 -22.93 -3.71 11.65
CA ILE A 19 -21.59 -3.16 11.86
C ILE A 19 -21.50 -1.72 11.31
N PRO A 20 -21.01 -0.72 12.08
CA PRO A 20 -20.75 0.63 11.58
C PRO A 20 -19.62 0.64 10.54
N GLN A 21 -19.79 1.40 9.44
CA GLN A 21 -18.85 1.38 8.30
C GLN A 21 -17.46 1.99 8.56
N GLU A 22 -17.21 2.65 9.69
CA GLU A 22 -15.94 3.37 9.95
C GLU A 22 -14.73 2.46 10.23
N VAL A 23 -14.90 1.13 10.27
CA VAL A 23 -13.83 0.17 10.65
C VAL A 23 -13.05 -0.39 9.44
N TYR A 24 -12.72 0.44 8.46
CA TYR A 24 -11.87 0.06 7.31
C TYR A 24 -10.87 1.14 6.84
N SER A 25 -10.25 1.86 7.77
CA SER A 25 -9.05 2.68 7.47
C SER A 25 -7.82 2.19 8.24
N ALA A 26 -6.91 1.51 7.54
CA ALA A 26 -5.54 1.33 7.98
C ALA A 26 -4.69 2.49 7.45
N GLU A 27 -4.75 3.65 8.11
CA GLU A 27 -3.90 4.79 7.76
C GLU A 27 -2.47 4.57 8.28
N THR A 28 -1.55 4.24 7.37
CA THR A 28 -0.11 4.31 7.63
C THR A 28 0.35 5.76 7.57
N SER A 29 0.19 6.49 8.67
CA SER A 29 0.72 7.85 8.83
C SER A 29 2.22 7.83 9.09
N GLN A 30 3.02 8.32 8.12
CA GLN A 30 4.44 8.60 8.34
C GLN A 30 4.61 10.01 8.93
N GLU A 31 4.60 10.12 10.26
CA GLU A 31 4.96 11.39 10.92
C GLU A 31 6.48 11.57 10.98
N VAL A 32 6.96 12.57 10.24
CA VAL A 32 8.35 13.04 10.28
C VAL A 32 8.50 14.02 11.43
N TYR A 33 9.19 13.62 12.51
CA TYR A 33 9.54 14.52 13.60
C TYR A 33 11.05 14.80 13.68
N SER A 34 11.37 16.07 13.86
CA SER A 34 12.73 16.62 13.99
C SER A 34 13.46 16.07 15.22
N SER A 35 14.79 15.99 15.13
CA SER A 35 15.66 15.44 16.18
C SER A 35 15.99 16.46 17.26
N GLU A 36 15.32 16.37 18.41
CA GLU A 36 15.83 16.89 19.70
C GLU A 36 15.78 15.78 20.77
N ALA A 37 16.73 15.80 21.70
CA ALA A 37 16.94 14.70 22.65
C ALA A 37 15.95 14.76 23.84
N PRO A 38 15.43 13.62 24.33
CA PRO A 38 14.49 13.61 25.45
C PRO A 38 15.18 13.92 26.79
N GLN A 39 14.55 14.78 27.58
CA GLN A 39 14.89 14.97 29.01
C GLN A 39 14.25 13.87 29.87
N GLU A 40 14.93 13.47 30.94
CA GLU A 40 14.42 12.47 31.89
C GLU A 40 13.24 13.02 32.72
N ILE A 41 12.18 12.22 32.89
CA ILE A 41 11.05 12.51 33.77
C ILE A 41 11.09 11.56 34.98
N ASN A 42 10.88 12.11 36.18
CA ASN A 42 11.03 11.41 37.45
C ASN A 42 9.84 10.45 37.73
N PRO A 43 10.04 9.21 38.24
CA PRO A 43 8.97 8.22 38.36
C PRO A 43 7.83 8.51 39.36
N ASP A 44 7.95 9.55 40.20
CA ASP A 44 7.02 9.81 41.32
C ASP A 44 5.77 10.64 40.94
N ASP A 45 5.69 11.21 39.73
CA ASP A 45 4.63 12.16 39.32
C ASP A 45 3.34 11.51 38.76
N LEU A 46 3.09 10.22 39.00
CA LEU A 46 1.87 9.53 38.55
C LEU A 46 0.81 9.44 39.67
N PRO A 47 -0.39 10.05 39.52
CA PRO A 47 -1.41 10.05 40.57
C PRO A 47 -2.08 8.68 40.74
N THR A 48 -2.28 8.28 42.00
CA THR A 48 -2.90 7.00 42.38
C THR A 48 -4.29 7.21 42.98
N THR A 49 -5.32 6.59 42.39
CA THR A 49 -6.61 6.31 43.06
C THR A 49 -7.21 4.98 42.59
N ARG A 50 -7.99 4.34 43.48
CA ARG A 50 -8.62 3.02 43.32
C ARG A 50 -10.14 3.15 43.30
N GLU A 51 -10.86 2.18 42.70
CA GLU A 51 -12.00 1.39 43.26
C GLU A 51 -12.76 0.61 42.15
N ASN A 52 -12.93 -0.72 42.22
CA ASN A 52 -14.04 -1.53 42.81
C ASN A 52 -15.38 -1.46 42.01
N GLN A 53 -16.07 -2.54 41.57
CA GLN A 53 -15.85 -4.02 41.59
C GLN A 53 -16.61 -4.72 40.41
N GLY A 54 -16.41 -6.04 40.21
CA GLY A 54 -17.39 -6.95 39.54
C GLY A 54 -16.87 -7.76 38.34
N PRO A 55 -17.19 -9.08 38.20
CA PRO A 55 -16.63 -9.92 37.15
C PRO A 55 -17.37 -9.73 35.82
N ARG A 56 -16.69 -9.18 34.81
CA ARG A 56 -17.16 -9.22 33.42
C ARG A 56 -16.36 -10.23 32.61
N THR A 57 -17.07 -11.21 32.08
CA THR A 57 -16.59 -12.12 31.04
C THR A 57 -16.54 -11.36 29.71
N GLU A 58 -15.44 -10.69 29.42
CA GLU A 58 -15.23 -10.00 28.14
C GLU A 58 -13.98 -10.55 27.44
N THR A 59 -14.23 -11.36 26.41
CA THR A 59 -13.20 -11.99 25.56
C THR A 59 -12.63 -10.98 24.57
N THR A 60 -11.76 -10.07 25.03
CA THR A 60 -11.23 -8.95 24.23
C THR A 60 -9.74 -9.12 23.88
N GLY A 61 -9.47 -9.92 22.85
CA GLY A 61 -8.13 -10.05 22.27
C GLY A 61 -7.71 -8.80 21.48
N ALA A 62 -6.44 -8.40 21.62
CA ALA A 62 -5.87 -7.26 20.89
C ALA A 62 -4.58 -7.68 20.17
N VAL A 63 -4.33 -7.16 18.97
CA VAL A 63 -3.14 -7.47 18.17
C VAL A 63 -2.38 -6.18 17.88
N ARG A 64 -1.05 -6.19 18.10
CA ARG A 64 -0.18 -5.09 17.70
C ARG A 64 0.49 -5.41 16.38
N VAL A 65 0.53 -4.42 15.48
CA VAL A 65 1.24 -4.53 14.20
C VAL A 65 2.40 -3.54 14.20
N ASN A 66 3.62 -4.05 14.06
CA ASN A 66 4.83 -3.24 13.90
C ASN A 66 5.50 -3.67 12.58
N ILE A 67 5.68 -2.71 11.67
CA ILE A 67 6.19 -2.92 10.32
C ILE A 67 7.39 -2.00 10.14
N ASP A 68 8.58 -2.57 10.22
CA ASP A 68 9.84 -1.88 9.99
C ASP A 68 10.74 -2.78 9.13
N TYR A 69 11.80 -2.23 8.51
CA TYR A 69 12.66 -3.00 7.60
C TYR A 69 13.35 -4.16 8.36
N GLY A 70 12.90 -5.40 8.09
CA GLY A 70 13.12 -6.58 8.97
C GLY A 70 11.85 -7.08 9.68
N ALA A 71 10.69 -6.89 9.03
CA ALA A 71 9.34 -6.95 9.60
C ALA A 71 9.11 -8.09 10.61
N THR A 72 8.80 -7.69 11.85
CA THR A 72 8.44 -8.59 12.96
C THR A 72 7.13 -8.09 13.59
N VAL A 73 6.01 -8.68 13.19
CA VAL A 73 4.71 -8.34 13.77
C VAL A 73 4.55 -9.03 15.12
N ARG A 74 4.60 -8.30 16.24
CA ARG A 74 4.51 -8.90 17.60
C ARG A 74 3.09 -8.95 18.15
N ALA A 75 2.55 -10.16 18.34
CA ALA A 75 1.31 -10.35 19.09
C ALA A 75 1.60 -10.33 20.61
N PHE A 76 0.89 -9.46 21.34
CA PHE A 76 0.93 -9.37 22.81
C PHE A 76 -0.40 -9.86 23.40
N GLU A 77 -0.38 -10.22 24.68
CA GLU A 77 -1.52 -10.81 25.36
C GLU A 77 -2.68 -9.81 25.59
N PRO A 78 -3.93 -10.28 25.82
CA PRO A 78 -5.10 -9.42 25.91
C PRO A 78 -5.00 -8.33 26.99
N GLY A 79 -5.49 -7.12 26.69
CA GLY A 79 -5.94 -6.18 27.73
C GLY A 79 -5.24 -4.81 27.89
N ARG A 80 -4.27 -4.38 27.06
CA ARG A 80 -3.79 -2.97 27.05
C ARG A 80 -3.05 -2.53 25.78
N VAL A 81 -3.51 -1.40 25.20
CA VAL A 81 -2.80 -0.67 24.14
C VAL A 81 -1.74 0.23 24.77
N LEU A 82 -0.49 0.07 24.35
CA LEU A 82 0.62 0.99 24.62
C LEU A 82 1.49 1.03 23.37
N PHE A 83 1.74 2.23 22.85
CA PHE A 83 2.71 2.48 21.81
C PHE A 83 4.08 2.66 22.45
N ASP A 84 5.08 1.88 22.02
CA ASP A 84 6.47 2.10 22.42
C ASP A 84 7.40 1.74 21.24
N ARG A 85 8.50 2.47 21.12
CA ARG A 85 9.49 2.35 20.03
C ARG A 85 10.63 1.41 20.45
N TYR A 86 11.67 1.35 19.61
CA TYR A 86 13.00 0.74 19.80
C TYR A 86 13.25 -0.66 19.21
N THR A 87 14.54 -0.91 18.98
CA THR A 87 15.06 -1.38 17.69
C THR A 87 16.08 -2.52 17.83
N LEU A 88 16.33 -3.20 16.70
CA LEU A 88 17.57 -3.91 16.33
C LEU A 88 18.09 -5.09 17.22
N LYS A 89 18.31 -6.23 16.56
CA LYS A 89 19.16 -7.39 16.94
C LYS A 89 18.64 -8.49 17.90
N LYS A 90 17.35 -8.55 18.25
CA LYS A 90 16.77 -9.84 18.74
C LYS A 90 15.26 -9.94 18.50
N ILE A 91 14.83 -10.99 17.81
CA ILE A 91 13.41 -11.40 17.77
C ILE A 91 13.10 -12.01 19.15
N ILE A 92 12.28 -11.31 19.94
CA ILE A 92 11.77 -11.78 21.23
C ILE A 92 10.26 -11.53 21.22
N GLY A 93 9.47 -12.59 21.10
CA GLY A 93 8.00 -12.52 21.14
C GLY A 93 7.30 -13.44 20.13
N ARG A 94 5.99 -13.60 20.30
CA ARG A 94 5.10 -14.25 19.32
C ARG A 94 4.91 -13.33 18.12
N GLY A 95 4.86 -13.87 16.90
CA GLY A 95 4.71 -13.04 15.71
C GLY A 95 4.95 -13.72 14.37
N ALA A 96 4.73 -12.97 13.29
CA ALA A 96 5.03 -13.38 11.92
C ALA A 96 6.19 -12.54 11.34
N PHE A 97 7.11 -13.20 10.62
CA PHE A 97 8.26 -12.59 9.95
C PHE A 97 8.77 -13.44 8.78
N VAL A 98 9.61 -12.88 7.91
CA VAL A 98 10.32 -13.64 6.86
C VAL A 98 11.59 -14.28 7.44
N LYS A 99 11.77 -15.59 7.25
CA LYS A 99 12.97 -16.33 7.66
C LYS A 99 13.52 -17.13 6.48
N GLY A 100 14.62 -16.63 5.89
CA GLY A 100 15.10 -17.14 4.60
C GLY A 100 14.09 -16.83 3.50
N ASP A 101 13.62 -17.86 2.81
CA ASP A 101 12.58 -17.78 1.76
C ASP A 101 11.16 -18.11 2.26
N HIS A 102 10.94 -18.24 3.58
CA HIS A 102 9.65 -18.64 4.16
C HIS A 102 9.00 -17.51 4.96
N ILE A 103 7.66 -17.49 4.94
CA ILE A 103 6.83 -16.86 5.97
C ILE A 103 6.84 -17.78 7.20
N THR A 104 7.33 -17.26 8.31
CA THR A 104 7.46 -17.97 9.58
C THR A 104 6.56 -17.33 10.63
N LEU A 105 5.81 -18.17 11.34
CA LEU A 105 4.98 -17.81 12.47
C LEU A 105 5.60 -18.40 13.75
N VAL A 106 5.74 -17.60 14.80
CA VAL A 106 6.16 -18.05 16.13
C VAL A 106 5.00 -17.79 17.10
N GLN A 107 4.49 -18.84 17.72
CA GLN A 107 3.52 -18.75 18.82
C GLN A 107 4.10 -19.40 20.08
N ASN A 108 3.74 -20.65 20.36
CA ASN A 108 4.39 -21.48 21.39
C ASN A 108 5.58 -22.26 20.80
N TYR A 109 5.60 -22.45 19.48
CA TYR A 109 6.64 -23.06 18.69
C TYR A 109 6.81 -22.27 17.37
N GLU A 110 7.89 -22.53 16.63
CA GLU A 110 8.13 -21.97 15.30
C GLU A 110 7.50 -22.86 14.22
N SER A 111 6.67 -22.26 13.37
CA SER A 111 6.00 -22.90 12.25
C SER A 111 6.32 -22.18 10.94
N LYS A 112 6.45 -22.94 9.85
CA LYS A 112 6.47 -22.40 8.49
C LYS A 112 5.04 -22.34 7.98
N VAL A 113 4.64 -21.20 7.41
CA VAL A 113 3.33 -21.02 6.78
C VAL A 113 3.44 -21.40 5.29
N CYS A 114 4.19 -20.60 4.53
CA CYS A 114 4.40 -20.82 3.10
C CYS A 114 5.78 -20.26 2.69
N ARG A 115 6.19 -20.47 1.44
CA ARG A 115 7.32 -19.69 0.89
C ARG A 115 6.86 -18.27 0.55
N VAL A 116 7.79 -17.32 0.51
CA VAL A 116 7.53 -15.98 -0.03
C VAL A 116 7.12 -16.06 -1.51
N SER A 117 7.68 -17.03 -2.25
CA SER A 117 7.29 -17.34 -3.63
C SER A 117 5.88 -17.94 -3.79
N ASP A 118 5.23 -18.34 -2.69
CA ASP A 118 3.85 -18.84 -2.73
C ASP A 118 2.82 -17.69 -2.66
N ILE A 119 3.28 -16.45 -2.44
CA ILE A 119 2.44 -15.25 -2.43
C ILE A 119 2.20 -14.82 -3.89
N PRO A 120 0.95 -14.85 -4.39
CA PRO A 120 0.66 -14.50 -5.79
C PRO A 120 0.78 -12.99 -6.09
N LEU A 121 0.89 -12.16 -5.05
CA LEU A 121 0.97 -10.70 -5.15
C LEU A 121 2.42 -10.20 -5.18
N ARG A 122 2.70 -9.26 -6.08
CA ARG A 122 4.01 -8.62 -6.23
C ARG A 122 4.25 -7.51 -5.19
N GLY A 123 5.52 -7.21 -4.94
CA GLY A 123 5.96 -6.08 -4.11
C GLY A 123 6.09 -6.39 -2.61
N ALA A 124 7.12 -5.80 -1.98
CA ALA A 124 7.46 -6.03 -0.57
C ALA A 124 6.33 -5.64 0.41
N HIS A 125 5.51 -4.65 0.07
CA HIS A 125 4.34 -4.26 0.87
C HIS A 125 3.28 -5.38 0.96
N ASN A 126 3.12 -6.20 -0.08
CA ASN A 126 2.19 -7.34 -0.02
C ASN A 126 2.74 -8.48 0.85
N VAL A 127 4.05 -8.66 0.91
CA VAL A 127 4.67 -9.55 1.91
C VAL A 127 4.38 -9.04 3.33
N GLN A 128 4.49 -7.73 3.58
CA GLN A 128 4.14 -7.13 4.88
C GLN A 128 2.65 -7.32 5.23
N ASN A 129 1.74 -7.16 4.25
CA ASN A 129 0.31 -7.43 4.43
C ASN A 129 0.06 -8.91 4.79
N VAL A 130 0.76 -9.85 4.13
CA VAL A 130 0.68 -11.28 4.46
C VAL A 130 1.20 -11.57 5.87
N LEU A 131 2.30 -10.94 6.30
CA LEU A 131 2.80 -11.06 7.68
C LEU A 131 1.79 -10.54 8.71
N ALA A 132 1.19 -9.37 8.46
CA ALA A 132 0.16 -8.81 9.33
C ALA A 132 -1.07 -9.73 9.41
N ALA A 133 -1.55 -10.23 8.27
CA ALA A 133 -2.66 -11.18 8.19
C ALA A 133 -2.36 -12.50 8.93
N CYS A 134 -1.15 -13.05 8.79
CA CYS A 134 -0.71 -14.25 9.52
C CYS A 134 -0.72 -13.99 11.04
N ALA A 135 -0.18 -12.86 11.50
CA ALA A 135 -0.15 -12.56 12.94
C ALA A 135 -1.54 -12.29 13.53
N LEU A 136 -2.42 -11.61 12.79
CA LEU A 136 -3.83 -11.37 13.17
C LEU A 136 -4.60 -12.70 13.27
N THR A 137 -4.54 -13.52 12.23
CA THR A 137 -5.25 -14.81 12.19
C THR A 137 -4.66 -15.83 13.19
N ALA A 138 -3.36 -15.77 13.48
CA ALA A 138 -2.73 -16.56 14.54
C ALA A 138 -3.26 -16.20 15.93
N ALA A 139 -3.53 -14.91 16.20
CA ALA A 139 -4.15 -14.50 17.46
C ALA A 139 -5.60 -15.01 17.62
N LEU A 140 -6.25 -15.36 16.50
CA LEU A 140 -7.58 -15.98 16.45
C LEU A 140 -7.53 -17.53 16.43
N GLY A 141 -6.35 -18.14 16.54
CA GLY A 141 -6.19 -19.59 16.54
C GLY A 141 -6.30 -20.27 15.18
N VAL A 142 -6.10 -19.55 14.07
CA VAL A 142 -6.04 -20.15 12.74
C VAL A 142 -4.72 -20.90 12.56
N GLU A 143 -4.79 -22.15 12.07
CA GLU A 143 -3.61 -22.98 11.83
C GLU A 143 -2.79 -22.54 10.60
N PRO A 144 -1.45 -22.72 10.60
CA PRO A 144 -0.56 -22.32 9.50
C PRO A 144 -0.94 -22.87 8.12
N ASP A 145 -1.42 -24.12 8.03
CA ASP A 145 -1.82 -24.72 6.76
C ASP A 145 -3.05 -24.03 6.14
N ASN A 146 -3.98 -23.56 6.98
CA ASN A 146 -5.15 -22.79 6.54
C ASN A 146 -4.73 -21.39 6.06
N MET A 147 -3.79 -20.73 6.76
CA MET A 147 -3.19 -19.47 6.29
C MET A 147 -2.51 -19.67 4.93
N ALA A 148 -1.72 -20.72 4.78
CA ALA A 148 -1.01 -21.03 3.54
C ALA A 148 -1.95 -21.32 2.36
N GLY A 149 -3.07 -22.00 2.62
CA GLY A 149 -4.16 -22.18 1.65
C GLY A 149 -4.78 -20.85 1.23
N ALA A 150 -5.13 -19.99 2.19
CA ALA A 150 -5.71 -18.68 1.92
C ALA A 150 -4.77 -17.75 1.13
N ILE A 151 -3.47 -17.71 1.50
CA ILE A 151 -2.45 -16.91 0.82
C ILE A 151 -2.33 -17.31 -0.66
N ARG A 152 -2.22 -18.61 -0.95
CA ARG A 152 -2.10 -19.14 -2.33
C ARG A 152 -3.37 -18.92 -3.16
N ALA A 153 -4.55 -18.92 -2.51
CA ALA A 153 -5.83 -18.72 -3.17
C ALA A 153 -6.20 -17.24 -3.40
N PHE A 154 -5.52 -16.30 -2.73
CA PHE A 154 -5.87 -14.89 -2.78
C PHE A 154 -5.49 -14.24 -4.12
N LYS A 155 -6.49 -13.85 -4.90
CA LYS A 155 -6.30 -13.29 -6.25
C LYS A 155 -5.90 -11.80 -6.27
N GLY A 156 -5.74 -11.18 -5.10
CA GLY A 156 -5.51 -9.74 -4.98
C GLY A 156 -6.78 -8.92 -4.99
N VAL A 157 -6.59 -7.61 -4.96
CA VAL A 157 -7.67 -6.60 -5.07
C VAL A 157 -7.70 -6.12 -6.52
N PRO A 158 -8.88 -5.98 -7.15
CA PRO A 158 -8.99 -5.38 -8.48
C PRO A 158 -8.27 -4.02 -8.57
N HIS A 159 -7.67 -3.73 -9.71
CA HIS A 159 -6.96 -2.48 -9.99
C HIS A 159 -5.80 -2.17 -9.03
N ARG A 160 -5.25 -3.18 -8.34
CA ARG A 160 -4.04 -3.09 -7.51
C ARG A 160 -2.97 -4.05 -8.02
N LEU A 161 -2.01 -3.55 -8.79
CA LEU A 161 -0.98 -4.34 -9.48
C LEU A 161 -1.55 -5.60 -10.17
N GLN A 162 -2.74 -5.48 -10.74
CA GLN A 162 -3.49 -6.59 -11.33
C GLN A 162 -2.94 -6.90 -12.72
N PHE A 163 -2.46 -8.13 -12.93
CA PHE A 163 -2.07 -8.57 -14.26
C PHE A 163 -3.28 -8.61 -15.21
N VAL A 164 -3.13 -7.99 -16.39
CA VAL A 164 -4.19 -7.88 -17.41
C VAL A 164 -3.97 -8.86 -18.54
N ARG A 165 -2.81 -8.80 -19.20
CA ARG A 165 -2.37 -9.73 -20.26
C ARG A 165 -0.87 -9.59 -20.54
N GLU A 166 -0.33 -10.52 -21.32
CA GLU A 166 0.97 -10.35 -21.98
C GLU A 166 0.76 -10.15 -23.49
N MET A 167 1.52 -9.25 -24.11
CA MET A 167 1.53 -9.04 -25.57
C MET A 167 2.98 -8.81 -26.04
N ASN A 168 3.41 -9.52 -27.07
CA ASN A 168 4.75 -9.37 -27.67
C ASN A 168 5.91 -9.48 -26.65
N GLY A 169 5.71 -10.26 -25.58
CA GLY A 169 6.65 -10.44 -24.47
C GLY A 169 6.64 -9.31 -23.42
N ALA A 170 5.73 -8.34 -23.51
CA ALA A 170 5.52 -7.29 -22.52
C ALA A 170 4.28 -7.59 -21.67
N ALA A 171 4.40 -7.52 -20.34
CA ALA A 171 3.33 -7.82 -19.39
C ALA A 171 2.61 -6.54 -18.95
N TYR A 172 1.29 -6.51 -19.04
CA TYR A 172 0.45 -5.35 -18.73
C TYR A 172 -0.18 -5.49 -17.34
N TYR A 173 -0.06 -4.44 -16.53
CA TYR A 173 -0.56 -4.38 -15.15
C TYR A 173 -1.42 -3.12 -14.91
N ASP A 174 -2.55 -3.32 -14.24
CA ASP A 174 -3.50 -2.31 -13.79
C ASP A 174 -3.31 -2.01 -12.30
N ASP A 175 -2.84 -0.82 -11.99
CA ASP A 175 -2.72 -0.25 -10.65
C ASP A 175 -3.48 1.09 -10.56
N SER A 176 -4.66 1.20 -11.21
CA SER A 176 -5.48 2.42 -11.24
C SER A 176 -5.81 2.98 -9.84
N ILE A 177 -5.77 2.15 -8.79
CA ILE A 177 -5.94 2.56 -7.38
C ILE A 177 -4.81 3.46 -6.84
N ALA A 178 -3.68 3.57 -7.56
CA ALA A 178 -2.55 4.43 -7.24
C ALA A 178 -2.85 5.92 -7.54
N THR A 179 -3.81 6.50 -6.80
CA THR A 179 -4.29 7.89 -6.94
C THR A 179 -3.46 8.94 -6.16
N ALA A 180 -2.18 8.65 -5.92
CA ALA A 180 -1.23 9.51 -5.22
C ALA A 180 0.24 9.16 -5.61
N PRO A 181 1.20 10.11 -5.57
CA PRO A 181 2.60 9.86 -5.94
C PRO A 181 3.29 8.75 -5.13
N GLU A 182 2.96 8.62 -3.85
CA GLU A 182 3.51 7.62 -2.94
C GLU A 182 3.04 6.21 -3.31
N ARG A 183 1.79 6.08 -3.74
CA ARG A 183 1.24 4.81 -4.25
C ARG A 183 1.89 4.43 -5.58
N LEU A 184 2.10 5.41 -6.46
CA LEU A 184 2.84 5.22 -7.71
C LEU A 184 4.25 4.69 -7.43
N MET A 185 4.98 5.29 -6.48
CA MET A 185 6.30 4.81 -6.07
C MET A 185 6.27 3.36 -5.57
N ALA A 186 5.27 2.99 -4.76
CA ALA A 186 5.11 1.60 -4.30
C ALA A 186 4.83 0.62 -5.45
N GLY A 187 4.12 1.05 -6.50
CA GLY A 187 3.91 0.29 -7.72
C GLY A 187 5.19 0.11 -8.55
N LEU A 188 6.01 1.16 -8.72
CA LEU A 188 7.31 1.07 -9.40
C LEU A 188 8.29 0.12 -8.69
N GLN A 189 8.21 0.03 -7.36
CA GLN A 189 9.01 -0.86 -6.52
C GLN A 189 8.54 -2.32 -6.51
N ALA A 190 7.40 -2.64 -7.15
CA ALA A 190 6.86 -4.01 -7.20
C ALA A 190 7.46 -4.88 -8.33
N PHE A 191 8.36 -4.31 -9.14
CA PHE A 191 8.96 -4.91 -10.32
C PHE A 191 10.48 -4.73 -10.31
N ASP A 192 11.18 -5.63 -10.99
CA ASP A 192 12.61 -5.50 -11.37
C ASP A 192 12.76 -5.29 -12.89
N GLU A 193 11.73 -5.64 -13.66
CA GLU A 193 11.61 -5.53 -15.12
C GLU A 193 11.64 -4.06 -15.61
N PRO A 194 12.12 -3.73 -16.82
CA PRO A 194 12.05 -2.38 -17.36
C PRO A 194 10.59 -1.89 -17.48
N LEU A 195 10.31 -0.67 -16.99
CA LEU A 195 8.93 -0.16 -16.91
C LEU A 195 8.59 0.80 -18.06
N VAL A 196 7.40 0.62 -18.64
CA VAL A 196 6.67 1.62 -19.41
C VAL A 196 5.52 2.12 -18.51
N LEU A 197 5.66 3.33 -17.97
CA LEU A 197 4.71 3.89 -16.99
C LEU A 197 3.67 4.76 -17.68
N LEU A 198 2.38 4.51 -17.41
CA LEU A 198 1.29 5.43 -17.70
C LEU A 198 0.94 6.19 -16.41
N ALA A 199 1.29 7.46 -16.35
CA ALA A 199 0.99 8.38 -15.26
C ALA A 199 0.00 9.46 -15.73
N GLY A 200 -0.99 9.84 -14.93
CA GLY A 200 -2.00 10.78 -15.38
C GLY A 200 -3.24 10.87 -14.51
N GLY A 201 -4.12 11.81 -14.87
CA GLY A 201 -5.33 12.13 -14.10
C GLY A 201 -5.37 13.58 -13.62
N ARG A 202 -6.16 13.84 -12.57
CA ARG A 202 -6.21 15.12 -11.85
C ARG A 202 -5.33 15.12 -10.60
N ASP A 203 -4.57 16.20 -10.44
CA ASP A 203 -3.70 16.48 -9.29
C ASP A 203 -4.49 16.68 -7.97
N LYS A 204 -3.82 16.42 -6.85
CA LYS A 204 -4.27 16.64 -5.47
C LYS A 204 -3.43 17.70 -4.73
N HIS A 205 -2.54 18.40 -5.44
CA HIS A 205 -1.51 19.30 -4.91
C HIS A 205 -0.54 18.57 -3.97
N LEU A 206 -0.15 17.35 -4.37
CA LEU A 206 0.80 16.49 -3.65
C LEU A 206 2.24 16.70 -4.16
N PRO A 207 3.27 16.49 -3.32
CA PRO A 207 4.66 16.67 -3.72
C PRO A 207 5.12 15.57 -4.69
N TRP A 208 5.57 15.97 -5.88
CA TRP A 208 6.00 15.02 -6.92
C TRP A 208 7.50 14.72 -6.95
N ASP A 209 8.37 15.48 -6.27
CA ASP A 209 9.83 15.37 -6.43
C ASP A 209 10.39 13.97 -6.19
N ALA A 210 9.93 13.28 -5.15
CA ALA A 210 10.36 11.92 -4.82
C ALA A 210 9.92 10.90 -5.90
N ALA A 211 8.67 11.02 -6.38
CA ALA A 211 8.13 10.18 -7.43
C ALA A 211 8.82 10.46 -8.77
N ALA A 212 9.00 11.72 -9.15
CA ALA A 212 9.72 12.14 -10.34
C ALA A 212 11.16 11.62 -10.36
N LYS A 213 11.88 11.73 -9.24
CA LYS A 213 13.23 11.17 -9.07
C LYS A 213 13.25 9.64 -9.24
N MET A 214 12.26 8.94 -8.69
CA MET A 214 12.14 7.49 -8.86
C MET A 214 11.82 7.11 -10.32
N ILE A 215 10.94 7.85 -10.99
CA ILE A 215 10.60 7.67 -12.41
C ILE A 215 11.88 7.77 -13.26
N VAL A 216 12.70 8.82 -13.07
CA VAL A 216 13.98 8.99 -13.79
C VAL A 216 14.94 7.79 -13.61
N GLY A 217 15.02 7.23 -12.40
CA GLY A 217 15.89 6.11 -12.08
C GLY A 217 15.36 4.73 -12.46
N ARG A 218 14.04 4.52 -12.54
CA ARG A 218 13.41 3.19 -12.61
C ARG A 218 12.57 2.92 -13.86
N VAL A 219 11.94 3.96 -14.42
CA VAL A 219 11.09 3.87 -15.62
C VAL A 219 11.95 4.03 -16.86
N ARG A 220 11.65 3.31 -17.95
CA ARG A 220 12.33 3.46 -19.24
C ARG A 220 11.58 4.39 -20.18
N GLU A 221 10.26 4.23 -20.29
CA GLU A 221 9.40 5.12 -21.10
C GLU A 221 8.29 5.65 -20.19
N LEU A 222 8.19 6.98 -20.07
CA LEU A 222 7.10 7.63 -19.35
C LEU A 222 6.05 8.09 -20.35
N ILE A 223 4.78 7.79 -20.08
CA ILE A 223 3.63 8.27 -20.85
C ILE A 223 2.74 9.06 -19.88
N VAL A 224 2.62 10.37 -20.12
CA VAL A 224 1.79 11.28 -19.32
C VAL A 224 0.50 11.67 -20.04
N PHE A 225 -0.61 11.68 -19.31
CA PHE A 225 -1.95 12.01 -19.83
C PHE A 225 -2.83 12.71 -18.77
N GLY A 226 -3.98 13.25 -19.20
CA GLY A 226 -4.93 13.93 -18.31
C GLY A 226 -4.47 15.32 -17.86
N GLU A 227 -5.22 15.92 -16.92
CA GLU A 227 -5.01 17.31 -16.47
C GLU A 227 -3.61 17.56 -15.90
N MET A 228 -3.02 16.58 -15.20
CA MET A 228 -1.72 16.73 -14.55
C MET A 228 -0.52 16.40 -15.46
N ALA A 229 -0.72 16.15 -16.76
CA ALA A 229 0.35 15.71 -17.66
C ALA A 229 1.55 16.67 -17.68
N ASP A 230 1.31 17.98 -17.76
CA ASP A 230 2.36 19.00 -17.74
C ASP A 230 3.07 19.09 -16.37
N LEU A 231 2.34 18.88 -15.26
CA LEU A 231 2.90 18.90 -13.91
C LEU A 231 3.87 17.73 -13.70
N VAL A 232 3.43 16.50 -14.02
CA VAL A 232 4.27 15.30 -13.91
C VAL A 232 5.48 15.40 -14.83
N ARG A 233 5.27 15.86 -16.07
CA ARG A 233 6.35 16.09 -17.03
C ARG A 233 7.37 17.09 -16.51
N GLY A 234 6.94 18.26 -16.05
CA GLY A 234 7.83 19.30 -15.53
C GLY A 234 8.64 18.84 -14.32
N ALA A 235 8.03 18.11 -13.39
CA ALA A 235 8.73 17.52 -12.26
C ALA A 235 9.80 16.50 -12.70
N VAL A 236 9.48 15.64 -13.67
CA VAL A 236 10.43 14.65 -14.21
C VAL A 236 11.54 15.31 -15.03
N GLU A 237 11.25 16.34 -15.83
CA GLU A 237 12.25 17.12 -16.58
C GLU A 237 13.22 17.86 -15.64
N ALA A 238 12.74 18.41 -14.53
CA ALA A 238 13.58 19.04 -13.50
C ALA A 238 14.54 18.03 -12.83
N GLN A 239 14.06 16.83 -12.52
CA GLN A 239 14.90 15.75 -11.97
C GLN A 239 15.89 15.21 -13.04
N LEU A 240 15.48 15.10 -14.31
CA LEU A 240 16.37 14.71 -15.42
C LEU A 240 17.54 15.67 -15.59
N ALA A 241 17.31 16.98 -15.47
CA ALA A 241 18.36 18.00 -15.65
C ALA A 241 19.50 17.92 -14.62
N SER A 242 19.28 17.26 -13.47
CA SER A 242 20.27 17.08 -12.40
C SER A 242 20.72 15.62 -12.20
N ALA A 243 20.19 14.68 -12.99
CA ALA A 243 20.44 13.25 -12.83
C ALA A 243 21.81 12.82 -13.40
N ALA A 244 22.71 12.33 -12.54
CA ALA A 244 23.99 11.75 -12.95
C ALA A 244 23.85 10.41 -13.70
N ALA A 245 22.73 9.71 -13.51
CA ALA A 245 22.37 8.49 -14.21
C ALA A 245 20.84 8.42 -14.36
N ARG A 246 20.34 7.86 -15.47
CA ARG A 246 18.90 7.69 -15.75
C ARG A 246 18.63 6.34 -16.41
N THR A 247 17.48 5.75 -16.09
CA THR A 247 16.85 4.66 -16.87
C THR A 247 15.86 5.23 -17.87
N LEU A 248 15.25 6.38 -17.57
CA LEU A 248 14.25 7.02 -18.40
C LEU A 248 14.84 7.51 -19.71
N HIS A 249 14.34 7.00 -20.83
CA HIS A 249 14.76 7.36 -22.19
C HIS A 249 13.97 8.54 -22.74
N HIS A 250 12.63 8.44 -22.76
CA HIS A 250 11.72 9.44 -23.30
C HIS A 250 10.51 9.70 -22.39
N ILE A 251 9.93 10.88 -22.55
CA ILE A 251 8.63 11.26 -22.02
C ILE A 251 7.70 11.48 -23.22
N HIS A 252 6.59 10.76 -23.27
CA HIS A 252 5.54 10.89 -24.26
C HIS A 252 4.35 11.58 -23.59
N GLN A 253 3.84 12.66 -24.19
CA GLN A 253 2.66 13.34 -23.70
C GLN A 253 1.51 13.11 -24.67
N VAL A 254 0.38 12.64 -24.14
CA VAL A 254 -0.83 12.28 -24.88
C VAL A 254 -2.05 12.84 -24.15
N LYS A 255 -3.21 12.86 -24.81
CA LYS A 255 -4.41 13.50 -24.26
C LYS A 255 -5.21 12.60 -23.32
N SER A 256 -5.27 11.32 -23.62
CA SER A 256 -6.23 10.38 -23.02
C SER A 256 -5.62 9.01 -22.73
N LEU A 257 -6.36 8.19 -21.98
CA LEU A 257 -5.95 6.83 -21.60
C LEU A 257 -5.84 5.89 -22.81
N ASP A 258 -6.70 6.02 -23.82
CA ASP A 258 -6.64 5.24 -25.06
C ASP A 258 -5.41 5.62 -25.91
N GLU A 259 -5.09 6.91 -26.05
CA GLU A 259 -3.84 7.34 -26.65
C GLU A 259 -2.62 6.84 -25.85
N ALA A 260 -2.71 6.79 -24.52
CA ALA A 260 -1.64 6.29 -23.65
C ALA A 260 -1.41 4.77 -23.79
N VAL A 261 -2.48 3.97 -23.84
CA VAL A 261 -2.42 2.52 -24.08
C VAL A 261 -1.89 2.23 -25.49
N GLY A 262 -2.37 2.97 -26.50
CA GLY A 262 -1.85 2.89 -27.87
C GLY A 262 -0.37 3.28 -27.98
N LYS A 263 0.06 4.32 -27.26
CA LYS A 263 1.48 4.71 -27.18
C LYS A 263 2.32 3.64 -26.49
N ALA A 264 1.83 3.06 -25.40
CA ALA A 264 2.51 1.99 -24.67
C ALA A 264 2.74 0.77 -25.57
N ALA A 265 1.73 0.35 -26.33
CA ALA A 265 1.83 -0.73 -27.32
C ALA A 265 2.90 -0.49 -28.41
N GLN A 266 3.16 0.77 -28.78
CA GLN A 266 4.18 1.15 -29.77
C GLN A 266 5.61 1.15 -29.20
N VAL A 267 5.80 1.41 -27.91
CA VAL A 267 7.14 1.59 -27.29
C VAL A 267 7.57 0.43 -26.40
N ALA A 268 6.65 -0.45 -26.01
CA ALA A 268 6.93 -1.66 -25.26
C ALA A 268 7.75 -2.67 -26.07
N ARG A 269 8.53 -3.48 -25.35
CA ARG A 269 9.49 -4.46 -25.86
C ARG A 269 9.34 -5.76 -25.05
N SER A 270 9.79 -6.87 -25.62
CA SER A 270 9.84 -8.14 -24.89
C SER A 270 10.72 -8.01 -23.64
N GLY A 271 10.20 -8.47 -22.50
CA GLY A 271 10.78 -8.31 -21.17
C GLY A 271 10.29 -7.10 -20.38
N ASP A 272 9.43 -6.26 -20.94
CA ASP A 272 8.90 -5.07 -20.25
C ASP A 272 7.70 -5.36 -19.36
N VAL A 273 7.50 -4.47 -18.40
CA VAL A 273 6.21 -4.28 -17.72
C VAL A 273 5.60 -2.94 -18.15
N VAL A 274 4.39 -2.99 -18.71
CA VAL A 274 3.55 -1.82 -18.96
C VAL A 274 2.63 -1.65 -17.75
N LEU A 275 2.75 -0.52 -17.05
CA LEU A 275 2.06 -0.27 -15.80
C LEU A 275 1.18 0.97 -15.90
N LEU A 276 -0.14 0.81 -15.77
CA LEU A 276 -1.01 1.93 -15.38
C LEU A 276 -0.84 2.14 -13.87
N SER A 277 -0.12 3.18 -13.49
CA SER A 277 0.05 3.58 -12.10
C SER A 277 -0.03 5.11 -12.06
N PRO A 278 -1.25 5.67 -12.04
CA PRO A 278 -1.50 7.05 -12.48
C PRO A 278 -0.81 8.12 -11.64
N GLY A 279 -0.75 7.96 -10.31
CA GLY A 279 -0.29 8.98 -9.36
C GLY A 279 -1.31 10.10 -9.09
N GLY A 280 -2.33 10.24 -9.95
CA GLY A 280 -3.42 11.20 -9.82
C GLY A 280 -4.81 10.55 -9.71
N THR A 281 -5.80 11.35 -9.30
CA THR A 281 -7.21 10.94 -9.31
C THR A 281 -7.73 10.78 -10.73
N SER A 282 -8.82 10.05 -10.92
CA SER A 282 -9.43 9.81 -12.23
C SER A 282 -10.52 10.82 -12.62
N TYR A 283 -10.84 11.76 -11.73
CA TYR A 283 -11.98 12.68 -11.85
C TYR A 283 -11.85 13.76 -12.94
N ASP A 284 -10.77 13.74 -13.73
CA ASP A 284 -10.64 14.49 -14.98
C ASP A 284 -11.40 13.86 -16.16
N ALA A 285 -11.47 12.51 -16.20
CA ALA A 285 -12.05 11.78 -17.33
C ALA A 285 -13.00 10.63 -16.96
N PHE A 286 -13.06 10.22 -15.68
CA PHE A 286 -13.84 9.07 -15.21
C PHE A 286 -14.54 9.37 -13.88
N LYS A 287 -15.57 8.58 -13.56
CA LYS A 287 -16.36 8.62 -12.32
C LYS A 287 -15.55 8.25 -11.08
N ASP A 288 -14.70 7.23 -11.18
CA ASP A 288 -13.90 6.66 -10.08
C ASP A 288 -12.66 5.94 -10.64
N PHE A 289 -11.87 5.27 -9.78
CA PHE A 289 -10.62 4.64 -10.23
C PHE A 289 -10.87 3.26 -10.85
N GLU A 290 -11.96 2.60 -10.46
CA GLU A 290 -12.48 1.35 -11.01
C GLU A 290 -12.85 1.54 -12.48
N GLU A 291 -13.66 2.54 -12.84
CA GLU A 291 -14.01 2.83 -14.24
C GLU A 291 -12.78 3.10 -15.11
N ARG A 292 -11.78 3.83 -14.58
CA ARG A 292 -10.49 4.05 -15.27
C ARG A 292 -9.70 2.75 -15.44
N GLY A 293 -9.71 1.87 -14.44
CA GLY A 293 -9.03 0.56 -14.48
C GLY A 293 -9.71 -0.40 -15.45
N ASP A 294 -11.04 -0.49 -15.42
CA ASP A 294 -11.85 -1.25 -16.38
C ASP A 294 -11.65 -0.75 -17.82
N ALA A 295 -11.63 0.57 -18.03
CA ALA A 295 -11.32 1.16 -19.33
C ALA A 295 -9.91 0.78 -19.80
N PHE A 296 -8.88 0.88 -18.95
CA PHE A 296 -7.52 0.41 -19.25
C PHE A 296 -7.50 -1.07 -19.60
N GLN A 297 -8.17 -1.91 -18.81
CA GLN A 297 -8.23 -3.34 -19.05
C GLN A 297 -8.94 -3.67 -20.37
N ALA A 298 -10.02 -2.98 -20.72
CA ALA A 298 -10.74 -3.15 -21.97
C ALA A 298 -9.88 -2.72 -23.17
N LEU A 299 -9.24 -1.54 -23.09
CA LEU A 299 -8.32 -1.03 -24.10
C LEU A 299 -7.15 -2.00 -24.32
N VAL A 300 -6.49 -2.42 -23.24
CA VAL A 300 -5.38 -3.39 -23.28
C VAL A 300 -5.84 -4.72 -23.85
N LYS A 301 -7.01 -5.25 -23.46
CA LYS A 301 -7.56 -6.50 -24.02
C LYS A 301 -7.89 -6.39 -25.51
N GLY A 302 -8.18 -5.19 -26.03
CA GLY A 302 -8.49 -4.91 -27.43
C GLY A 302 -7.31 -4.64 -28.37
N LEU A 303 -6.07 -4.53 -27.84
CA LEU A 303 -4.83 -4.40 -28.61
C LEU A 303 -4.45 -5.69 -29.37
#